data_AF-A0A9D5Q5Z9-F1
#
_entry.id   AF-A0A9D5Q5Z9-F1
#
_cell.length_a   1.000
_cell.length_b   1.000
_cell.length_c   1.000
_cell.angle_alpha   90.00
_cell.angle_beta   90.00
_cell.angle_gamma   90.00
#
_symmetry.space_group_name_H-M   'P 1'
#
loop_
_entity.id
_entity.type
_entity.pdbx_description
1 polymer ?
#
loop_
_entity_poly.entity_id
_entity_poly.type
_entity_poly.pdbx_seq_one_letter_code
_entity_poly.pdbx_strand_id
1 'polypeptide(L)'
;MNVSCLPVSFFGDLSRGAMSLKQWAQIAADAGLDGIDLSVMLLKNHTPVYLKQIRQKLESTGMPVIMMATYPDCSHPDPLQRQRELEFLRHDIALSSYLGAKYLRIV
;
A
#
# COMPACT_ATOMS: atom_id res chain seq x y z
N MET A 1 19.52 9.55 -7.49
CA MET A 1 18.80 9.41 -6.21
C MET A 1 17.42 8.89 -6.58
N ASN A 2 16.96 7.80 -5.97
CA ASN A 2 15.67 7.21 -6.34
C ASN A 2 14.53 7.89 -5.58
N VAL A 3 13.41 8.16 -6.24
CA VAL A 3 12.25 8.86 -5.66
C VAL A 3 10.98 8.04 -5.85
N SER A 4 10.26 7.80 -4.77
CA SER A 4 8.89 7.27 -4.77
C SER A 4 7.95 8.24 -4.05
N CYS A 5 6.64 8.08 -4.26
CA CYS A 5 5.64 8.96 -3.69
C CYS A 5 4.39 8.20 -3.25
N LEU A 6 3.78 8.66 -2.16
CA LEU A 6 2.47 8.21 -1.70
C LEU A 6 1.37 9.12 -2.30
N PRO A 7 0.31 8.57 -2.93
CA PRO A 7 -0.67 9.35 -3.66
C PRO A 7 -1.73 10.03 -2.77
N VAL A 8 -1.32 10.73 -1.72
CA VAL A 8 -2.25 11.32 -0.72
C VAL A 8 -3.31 12.20 -1.37
N SER A 9 -2.92 13.03 -2.35
CA SER A 9 -3.84 13.89 -3.11
C SER A 9 -4.91 13.11 -3.89
N PHE A 10 -4.67 11.83 -4.18
CA PHE A 10 -5.60 10.96 -4.92
C PHE A 10 -6.34 9.96 -4.02
N PHE A 11 -6.13 9.96 -2.69
CA PHE A 11 -6.79 9.00 -1.79
C PHE A 11 -8.31 9.03 -1.93
N GLY A 12 -8.91 10.22 -2.03
CA GLY A 12 -10.35 10.35 -2.23
C GLY A 12 -10.85 9.64 -3.48
N ASP A 13 -10.13 9.75 -4.61
CA ASP A 13 -10.46 9.08 -5.87
C ASP A 13 -10.20 7.57 -5.84
N LEU A 14 -9.10 7.16 -5.22
CA LEU A 14 -8.72 5.76 -5.09
C LEU A 14 -9.70 5.00 -4.20
N SER A 15 -10.07 5.57 -3.05
CA SER A 15 -11.00 4.96 -2.09
C SER A 15 -12.41 4.80 -2.68
N ARG A 16 -12.91 5.78 -3.44
CA ARG A 16 -14.22 5.67 -4.12
C ARG A 16 -14.18 4.89 -5.44
N GLY A 17 -12.99 4.50 -5.90
CA GLY A 17 -12.79 3.77 -7.16
C GLY A 17 -12.94 4.61 -8.42
N ALA A 18 -12.93 5.94 -8.32
CA ALA A 18 -12.85 6.85 -9.47
C ALA A 18 -11.46 6.79 -10.13
N MET A 19 -10.44 6.37 -9.37
CA MET A 19 -9.10 6.05 -9.85
C MET A 19 -8.71 4.64 -9.40
N SER A 20 -8.00 3.92 -10.25
CA SER A 20 -7.39 2.63 -9.93
C SER A 20 -5.92 2.77 -9.54
N LEU A 21 -5.39 1.82 -8.77
CA LEU A 21 -3.96 1.76 -8.45
C LEU A 21 -3.07 1.71 -9.70
N LYS A 22 -3.56 1.11 -10.79
CA LYS A 22 -2.85 1.09 -12.08
C LYS A 22 -2.75 2.49 -12.70
N GLN A 23 -3.83 3.27 -12.66
CA GLN A 23 -3.82 4.66 -13.14
C GLN A 23 -2.87 5.52 -12.31
N TRP A 24 -2.86 5.35 -10.98
CA TRP A 24 -1.87 5.99 -10.13
C TRP A 24 -0.43 5.63 -10.54
N ALA A 25 -0.14 4.34 -10.71
CA ALA A 25 1.18 3.87 -11.13
C ALA A 25 1.61 4.45 -12.49
N GLN A 26 0.67 4.60 -13.44
CA GLN A 26 0.96 5.27 -14.71
C GLN A 26 1.29 6.75 -14.52
N ILE A 27 0.53 7.48 -13.70
CA ILE A 27 0.80 8.89 -13.39
C ILE A 27 2.20 9.05 -12.76
N ALA A 28 2.57 8.14 -11.86
CA ALA A 28 3.90 8.12 -11.24
C ALA A 28 5.02 7.89 -12.26
N ALA A 29 4.82 6.96 -13.21
CA ALA A 29 5.76 6.71 -14.31
C ALA A 29 5.91 7.95 -15.22
N ASP A 30 4.79 8.56 -15.60
CA ASP A 30 4.77 9.75 -16.46
C ASP A 30 5.42 10.97 -15.77
N ALA A 31 5.35 11.03 -14.43
CA ALA A 31 6.01 12.03 -13.60
C ALA A 31 7.52 11.76 -13.39
N GLY A 32 8.05 10.64 -13.90
CA GLY A 32 9.47 10.29 -13.79
C GLY A 32 9.88 9.76 -12.41
N LEU A 33 8.95 9.19 -11.63
CA LEU A 33 9.28 8.52 -10.37
C LEU A 33 9.97 7.17 -10.63
N ASP A 34 10.81 6.72 -9.70
CA ASP A 34 11.48 5.42 -9.76
C ASP A 34 10.63 4.29 -9.17
N GLY A 35 9.52 4.64 -8.50
CA GLY A 35 8.59 3.70 -7.94
C GLY A 35 7.42 4.39 -7.24
N ILE A 36 6.53 3.58 -6.70
CA ILE A 36 5.29 4.04 -6.07
C ILE A 36 5.20 3.60 -4.63
N ASP A 37 4.56 4.43 -3.81
CA ASP A 37 4.13 4.04 -2.48
C ASP A 37 2.62 3.84 -2.48
N LEU A 38 2.17 2.97 -1.58
CA LEU A 38 0.76 2.63 -1.40
C LEU A 38 0.41 2.66 0.09
N SER A 39 -0.88 2.73 0.38
CA SER A 39 -1.41 2.59 1.74
C SER A 39 -2.26 1.33 1.82
N VAL A 40 -2.17 0.60 2.93
CA VAL A 40 -3.05 -0.57 3.18
C VAL A 40 -4.54 -0.19 3.13
N MET A 41 -4.88 1.07 3.45
CA MET A 41 -6.26 1.59 3.36
C MET A 41 -6.81 1.66 1.92
N LEU A 42 -5.95 1.60 0.90
CA LEU A 42 -6.37 1.60 -0.51
C LEU A 42 -6.74 0.19 -1.01
N LEU A 43 -6.54 -0.84 -0.20
CA LEU A 43 -6.91 -2.22 -0.54
C LEU A 43 -8.37 -2.47 -0.14
N LYS A 44 -9.18 -2.90 -1.11
CA LYS A 44 -10.62 -3.13 -0.88
C LYS A 44 -10.92 -4.40 -0.07
N ASN A 45 -10.03 -5.39 -0.12
CA ASN A 45 -10.07 -6.60 0.69
C ASN A 45 -8.70 -7.31 0.63
N HIS A 46 -8.55 -8.38 1.41
CA HIS A 46 -7.28 -9.13 1.52
C HIS A 46 -7.37 -10.56 0.98
N THR A 47 -8.34 -10.85 0.09
CA THR A 47 -8.46 -12.20 -0.47
C THR A 47 -7.28 -12.52 -1.39
N PRO A 48 -6.78 -13.77 -1.42
CA PRO A 48 -5.64 -14.13 -2.28
C PRO A 48 -5.88 -13.83 -3.76
N VAL A 49 -7.11 -14.01 -4.24
CA VAL A 49 -7.49 -13.71 -5.63
C VAL A 49 -7.37 -12.22 -5.93
N TYR A 50 -7.89 -11.36 -5.05
CA TYR A 50 -7.78 -9.91 -5.20
C TYR A 50 -6.33 -9.43 -5.14
N LEU A 51 -5.56 -9.90 -4.16
CA LEU A 51 -4.16 -9.50 -4.02
C LEU A 51 -3.33 -9.93 -5.23
N LYS A 52 -3.57 -11.14 -5.77
CA LYS A 52 -2.93 -11.59 -7.02
C LYS A 52 -3.26 -10.67 -8.19
N GLN A 53 -4.52 -10.25 -8.33
CA GLN A 53 -4.92 -9.31 -9.39
C GLN A 53 -4.26 -7.94 -9.22
N ILE A 54 -4.18 -7.42 -7.99
CA ILE A 54 -3.52 -6.14 -7.72
C ILE A 54 -2.03 -6.23 -8.06
N ARG A 55 -1.35 -7.28 -7.59
CA ARG A 55 0.06 -7.52 -7.90
C ARG A 55 0.31 -7.55 -9.40
N GLN A 56 -0.45 -8.34 -10.15
CA GLN A 56 -0.33 -8.41 -11.62
C GLN A 56 -0.56 -7.07 -12.30
N LYS A 57 -1.54 -6.28 -11.82
CA LYS A 57 -1.82 -4.94 -12.36
C LYS A 57 -0.64 -4.00 -12.13
N LEU A 58 -0.06 -4.01 -10.92
CA LEU A 58 1.09 -3.17 -10.57
C LEU A 58 2.34 -3.60 -11.37
N GLU A 59 2.64 -4.90 -11.41
CA GLU A 59 3.75 -5.44 -12.22
C GLU A 59 3.62 -5.06 -13.71
N SER A 60 2.40 -5.03 -14.25
CA SER A 60 2.17 -4.63 -15.66
C SER A 60 2.51 -3.17 -15.98
N THR A 61 2.71 -2.33 -14.97
CA THR A 61 3.11 -0.92 -15.16
C THR A 61 4.62 -0.73 -15.21
N GLY A 62 5.40 -1.75 -14.83
CA GLY A 62 6.84 -1.64 -14.65
C GLY A 62 7.25 -0.82 -13.42
N MET A 63 6.30 -0.23 -12.68
CA MET A 63 6.58 0.56 -11.49
C MET A 63 6.71 -0.34 -10.25
N PRO A 64 7.89 -0.40 -9.60
CA PRO A 64 8.03 -1.15 -8.37
C PRO A 64 7.29 -0.48 -7.22
N VAL A 65 6.69 -1.28 -6.35
CA VAL A 65 6.18 -0.79 -5.06
C VAL A 65 7.36 -0.62 -4.11
N ILE A 66 7.62 0.62 -3.70
CA ILE A 66 8.75 0.94 -2.83
C ILE A 66 8.32 0.88 -1.37
N MET A 67 7.27 1.60 -0.99
CA MET A 67 6.76 1.62 0.38
C MET A 67 5.28 1.22 0.49
N MET A 68 4.95 0.46 1.52
CA MET A 68 3.58 0.32 2.03
C MET A 68 3.41 1.07 3.35
N ALA A 69 2.48 2.02 3.40
CA ALA A 69 2.09 2.71 4.62
C ALA A 69 1.01 1.94 5.39
N THR A 70 1.25 1.74 6.67
CA THR A 70 0.39 1.06 7.66
C THR A 70 0.08 2.01 8.82
N TYR A 71 -0.97 1.72 9.57
CA TYR A 71 -1.49 2.60 10.62
C TYR A 71 -1.90 1.84 11.89
N PRO A 72 -1.03 1.00 12.48
CA PRO A 72 -1.35 0.32 13.73
C PRO A 72 -1.30 1.30 14.91
N ASP A 73 -2.29 1.26 15.80
CA ASP A 73 -2.24 2.07 17.04
C ASP A 73 -1.44 1.37 18.14
N CYS A 74 -0.12 1.41 18.00
CA CYS A 74 0.82 0.89 19.00
C CYS A 74 0.78 1.67 20.33
N SER A 75 0.05 2.80 20.40
CA SER A 75 -0.03 3.69 21.57
C SER A 75 -1.34 3.57 22.36
N HIS A 76 -2.27 2.74 21.88
CA HIS A 76 -3.59 2.59 22.48
C HIS A 76 -3.50 2.31 24.00
N PRO A 77 -4.34 2.93 24.86
CA PRO A 77 -4.24 2.77 26.32
C PRO A 77 -4.47 1.32 26.78
N ASP A 78 -5.40 0.60 26.13
CA ASP A 78 -5.69 -0.81 26.43
C ASP A 78 -4.57 -1.75 25.92
N PRO A 79 -3.90 -2.53 26.81
CA PRO A 79 -2.88 -3.50 26.41
C PRO A 79 -3.38 -4.61 25.48
N LEU A 80 -4.64 -5.05 25.62
CA LEU A 80 -5.21 -6.07 24.72
C LEU A 80 -5.40 -5.51 23.32
N GLN A 81 -5.79 -4.23 23.20
CA GLN A 81 -5.87 -3.58 21.90
C GLN A 81 -4.49 -3.47 21.26
N ARG A 82 -3.46 -3.02 21.98
CA ARG A 82 -2.09 -2.97 21.44
C ARG A 82 -1.61 -4.34 20.95
N GLN A 83 -1.94 -5.42 21.66
CA GLN A 83 -1.62 -6.77 21.19
C GLN A 83 -2.32 -7.10 19.87
N ARG A 84 -3.60 -6.72 19.70
CA ARG A 84 -4.34 -6.90 18.44
C ARG A 84 -3.73 -6.07 17.30
N GLU A 85 -3.35 -4.83 17.55
CA GLU A 85 -2.67 -3.96 16.57
C GLU A 85 -1.37 -4.58 16.06
N LEU A 86 -0.59 -5.23 16.94
CA LEU A 86 0.62 -5.95 16.54
C LEU A 86 0.32 -7.16 15.64
N GLU A 87 -0.77 -7.88 15.89
CA GLU A 87 -1.21 -8.98 15.01
C GLU A 87 -1.71 -8.47 13.66
N PHE A 88 -2.43 -7.34 13.62
CA PHE A 88 -2.81 -6.69 12.36
C PHE A 88 -1.58 -6.21 11.58
N LEU A 89 -0.60 -5.61 12.26
CA LEU A 89 0.66 -5.21 11.64
C LEU A 89 1.42 -6.41 11.05
N ARG A 90 1.44 -7.57 11.74
CA ARG A 90 2.02 -8.81 11.18
C ARG A 90 1.35 -9.22 9.87
N HIS A 91 0.03 -9.13 9.81
CA HIS A 91 -0.72 -9.37 8.58
C HIS A 91 -0.37 -8.35 7.48
N ASP A 92 -0.28 -7.07 7.82
CA ASP A 92 0.10 -6.02 6.87
C ASP A 92 1.53 -6.18 6.34
N ILE A 93 2.47 -6.65 7.17
CA ILE A 93 3.83 -7.01 6.74
C ILE A 93 3.78 -8.13 5.69
N ALA A 94 3.04 -9.21 5.97
CA ALA A 94 2.90 -10.32 5.04
C ALA A 94 2.25 -9.90 3.72
N LEU A 95 1.21 -9.07 3.78
CA LEU A 95 0.53 -8.51 2.63
C LEU A 95 1.47 -7.62 1.81
N SER A 96 2.22 -6.74 2.47
CA SER A 96 3.16 -5.81 1.83
C SER A 96 4.28 -6.56 1.13
N SER A 97 4.81 -7.60 1.77
CA SER A 97 5.78 -8.52 1.17
C SER A 97 5.20 -9.22 -0.06
N TYR A 98 3.95 -9.69 0.01
CA TYR A 98 3.28 -10.33 -1.12
C TYR A 98 3.11 -9.40 -2.32
N LEU A 99 2.81 -8.13 -2.08
CA LEU A 99 2.70 -7.09 -3.12
C LEU A 99 4.06 -6.60 -3.65
N GLY A 100 5.17 -7.09 -3.09
CA GLY A 100 6.53 -6.76 -3.54
C GLY A 100 7.07 -5.43 -3.00
N ALA A 101 6.49 -4.90 -1.91
CA ALA A 101 6.99 -3.69 -1.28
C ALA A 101 8.37 -3.91 -0.65
N LYS A 102 9.29 -2.94 -0.83
CA LYS A 102 10.64 -3.00 -0.26
C LYS A 102 10.69 -2.50 1.19
N TYR A 103 9.84 -1.53 1.50
CA TYR A 103 9.76 -0.88 2.79
C TYR A 103 8.32 -0.90 3.30
N LEU A 104 8.20 -0.89 4.62
CA LEU A 104 6.93 -0.71 5.31
C LEU A 104 7.09 0.46 6.28
N ARG A 105 6.13 1.40 6.25
CA ARG A 105 6.08 2.53 7.16
C ARG A 105 4.97 2.31 8.17
N ILE A 106 5.32 2.41 9.44
CA ILE A 106 4.38 2.46 10.56
C ILE A 106 4.13 3.93 10.86
N VAL A 107 2.86 4.35 10.88
CA VAL A 107 2.42 5.72 11.18
C VAL A 107 1.70 5.72 12.51
#